data_AF-A0A7S1Y1F9-F1
#
_entry.id   AF-A0A7S1Y1F9-F1
#
_cell.length_a   1.000
_cell.length_b   1.000
_cell.length_c   1.000
_cell.angle_alpha   90.00
_cell.angle_beta   90.00
_cell.angle_gamma   90.00
#
_symmetry.space_group_name_H-M   'P 1'
#
loop_
_entity.id
_entity.type
_entity.pdbx_description
1 polymer ?
#
loop_
_entity_poly.entity_id
_entity_poly.type
_entity_poly.pdbx_seq_one_letter_code
_entity_poly.pdbx_strand_id
1 'polypeptide(L)'
;VSRSMTMEIREGRGVGPKKDHIYLHLDHLPPDLLAERLPGISETAAIFAGVDVTKEPIPCLPTVHYNMGGVPTNHLGEVLKTNYTSSGEHESDEVVPGLFAAGEVACASV
;
A
#
# COMPACT_ATOMS: atom_id res chain seq x y z
N VAL A 1 -1.76 -8.14 -6.61
CA VAL A 1 -0.29 -8.05 -6.75
C VAL A 1 0.44 -8.62 -5.54
N SER A 2 0.36 -8.02 -4.34
CA SER A 2 1.13 -8.47 -3.16
C SER A 2 1.02 -9.96 -2.84
N ARG A 3 -0.21 -10.52 -2.83
CA ARG A 3 -0.41 -11.97 -2.61
C ARG A 3 0.32 -12.81 -3.66
N SER A 4 0.24 -12.43 -4.94
CA SER A 4 0.93 -13.14 -6.02
C SER A 4 2.44 -13.11 -5.82
N MET A 5 3.02 -11.95 -5.49
CA MET A 5 4.46 -11.84 -5.20
C MET A 5 4.87 -12.76 -4.05
N THR A 6 4.09 -12.77 -2.96
CA THR A 6 4.34 -13.67 -1.82
C THR A 6 4.24 -15.14 -2.21
N MET A 7 3.31 -15.52 -3.08
CA MET A 7 3.20 -16.89 -3.58
C MET A 7 4.41 -17.29 -4.43
N GLU A 8 4.86 -16.43 -5.34
CA GLU A 8 6.10 -16.67 -6.13
C GLU A 8 7.30 -16.94 -5.22
N ILE A 9 7.49 -16.10 -4.19
CA ILE A 9 8.57 -16.25 -3.22
C ILE A 9 8.42 -17.58 -2.44
N ARG A 10 7.22 -17.88 -1.93
CA ARG A 10 6.94 -19.11 -1.16
C ARG A 10 7.11 -20.39 -1.98
N GLU A 11 6.83 -20.33 -3.27
CA GLU A 11 7.01 -21.44 -4.20
C GLU A 11 8.45 -21.53 -4.74
N GLY A 12 9.40 -20.79 -4.16
CA GLY A 12 10.82 -20.87 -4.45
C GLY A 12 11.27 -20.09 -5.70
N ARG A 13 10.37 -19.31 -6.31
CA ARG A 13 10.63 -18.50 -7.51
C ARG A 13 11.08 -17.07 -7.20
N GLY A 14 11.38 -16.76 -5.94
CA GLY A 14 12.04 -15.51 -5.56
C GLY A 14 13.40 -15.34 -6.24
N VAL A 15 13.93 -14.12 -6.19
CA VAL A 15 15.23 -13.75 -6.80
C VAL A 15 16.28 -13.41 -5.73
N GLY A 16 17.51 -13.13 -6.18
CA GLY A 16 18.67 -12.89 -5.32
C GLY A 16 19.20 -14.17 -4.61
N PRO A 17 20.29 -14.03 -3.83
CA PRO A 17 20.97 -15.16 -3.19
C PRO A 17 20.08 -15.93 -2.20
N LYS A 18 19.09 -15.25 -1.61
CA LYS A 18 18.19 -15.81 -0.59
C LYS A 18 16.82 -16.20 -1.12
N LYS A 19 16.51 -15.95 -2.40
CA LYS A 19 15.20 -16.24 -3.00
C LYS A 19 14.03 -15.58 -2.26
N ASP A 20 14.22 -14.37 -1.72
CA ASP A 20 13.33 -13.74 -0.73
C ASP A 20 12.60 -12.47 -1.21
N HIS A 21 12.81 -12.04 -2.45
CA HIS A 21 12.18 -10.86 -3.05
C HIS A 21 11.88 -11.09 -4.54
N ILE A 22 11.34 -10.08 -5.22
CA ILE A 22 11.15 -10.06 -6.68
C ILE A 22 11.83 -8.85 -7.32
N TYR A 23 11.87 -8.81 -8.65
CA TYR A 23 12.37 -7.67 -9.41
C TYR A 23 11.25 -6.79 -9.96
N LEU A 24 11.43 -5.47 -9.83
CA LEU A 24 10.68 -4.44 -10.54
C LEU A 24 11.55 -3.89 -11.67
N HIS A 25 11.18 -4.22 -12.91
CA HIS A 25 11.89 -3.79 -14.12
C HIS A 25 11.40 -2.42 -14.59
N LEU A 26 12.34 -1.47 -14.77
CA LEU A 26 12.11 -0.16 -15.36
C LEU A 26 13.09 0.15 -16.50
N ASP A 27 14.11 -0.69 -16.67
CA ASP A 27 15.24 -0.55 -17.60
C ASP A 27 14.83 -0.53 -19.08
N HIS A 28 13.62 -0.99 -19.40
CA HIS A 28 13.03 -0.94 -20.74
C HIS A 28 12.38 0.42 -21.07
N LEU A 29 12.22 1.31 -20.08
CA LEU A 29 11.67 2.65 -20.28
C LEU A 29 12.78 3.63 -20.69
N PRO A 30 12.48 4.62 -21.54
CA PRO A 30 13.45 5.64 -21.91
C PRO A 30 13.98 6.40 -20.67
N PRO A 31 15.30 6.64 -20.55
CA PRO A 31 15.87 7.36 -19.40
C PRO A 31 15.25 8.73 -19.15
N ASP A 32 14.93 9.48 -20.21
CA ASP A 32 14.29 10.81 -20.09
C ASP A 32 12.91 10.70 -19.42
N LEU A 33 12.16 9.64 -19.71
CA LEU A 33 10.86 9.39 -19.08
C LEU A 33 11.02 9.05 -17.58
N LEU A 34 12.04 8.27 -17.24
CA LEU A 34 12.34 7.95 -15.83
C LEU A 34 12.75 9.21 -15.05
N ALA A 35 13.56 10.07 -15.66
CA ALA A 35 13.97 11.34 -15.05
C ALA A 35 12.79 12.32 -14.87
N GLU A 36 11.85 12.35 -15.82
CA GLU A 36 10.67 13.23 -15.75
C GLU A 36 9.62 12.72 -14.75
N ARG A 37 9.30 11.42 -14.78
CA ARG A 37 8.14 10.85 -14.08
C ARG A 37 8.47 10.15 -12.78
N LEU A 38 9.68 9.60 -12.66
CA LEU A 38 10.11 8.76 -11.55
C LEU A 38 11.45 9.22 -10.91
N PRO A 39 11.73 10.53 -10.75
CA PRO A 39 13.04 10.98 -10.26
C PRO A 39 13.31 10.51 -8.82
N GLY A 40 12.32 10.63 -7.92
CA GLY A 40 12.51 10.30 -6.51
C GLY A 40 12.78 8.81 -6.26
N ILE A 41 12.09 7.91 -6.98
CA ILE A 41 12.36 6.47 -6.84
C ILE A 41 13.68 6.07 -7.49
N SER A 42 14.12 6.77 -8.55
CA SER A 42 15.42 6.53 -9.19
C SER A 42 16.55 6.84 -8.22
N GLU A 43 16.46 7.99 -7.53
CA GLU A 43 17.39 8.36 -6.47
C GLU A 43 17.34 7.39 -5.28
N THR A 44 16.13 7.04 -4.82
CA THR A 44 15.96 6.10 -3.70
C THR A 44 16.55 4.72 -4.01
N ALA A 45 16.33 4.20 -5.22
CA ALA A 45 16.91 2.92 -5.65
C ALA A 45 18.44 2.96 -5.71
N ALA A 46 19.01 4.06 -6.21
CA ALA A 46 20.46 4.24 -6.23
C ALA A 46 21.06 4.32 -4.81
N ILE A 47 20.42 5.06 -3.90
CA ILE A 47 20.91 5.26 -2.52
C ILE A 47 20.81 3.97 -1.70
N PHE A 48 19.64 3.33 -1.69
CA PHE A 48 19.33 2.27 -0.73
C PHE A 48 19.57 0.86 -1.27
N ALA A 49 19.51 0.67 -2.59
CA ALA A 49 19.73 -0.63 -3.22
C ALA A 49 20.98 -0.66 -4.13
N GLY A 50 21.63 0.47 -4.38
CA GLY A 50 22.77 0.56 -5.30
C GLY A 50 22.39 0.32 -6.76
N VAL A 51 21.11 0.50 -7.12
CA VAL A 51 20.56 0.15 -8.43
C VAL A 51 20.48 1.38 -9.32
N ASP A 52 21.07 1.29 -10.52
CA ASP A 52 20.78 2.20 -11.64
C ASP A 52 19.54 1.67 -12.38
N VAL A 53 18.39 2.33 -12.17
CA VAL A 53 17.08 1.91 -12.71
C VAL A 53 17.00 1.93 -14.23
N THR A 54 17.97 2.54 -14.92
CA THR A 54 18.09 2.53 -16.39
C THR A 54 18.77 1.28 -16.93
N LYS A 55 19.35 0.45 -16.04
CA LYS A 55 20.17 -0.72 -16.40
C LYS A 55 19.77 -1.99 -15.67
N GLU A 56 19.35 -1.88 -14.42
CA GLU A 56 19.12 -3.02 -13.53
C GLU A 56 17.76 -2.90 -12.82
N PRO A 57 17.09 -4.03 -12.55
CA PRO A 57 15.82 -4.01 -11.83
C PRO A 57 15.97 -3.70 -10.34
N ILE A 58 14.94 -3.09 -9.77
CA ILE A 58 14.87 -2.79 -8.33
C ILE A 58 14.43 -4.05 -7.57
N PRO A 59 15.15 -4.52 -6.53
CA PRO A 59 14.66 -5.58 -5.66
C PRO A 59 13.52 -5.07 -4.77
N CYS A 60 12.35 -5.71 -4.83
CA CYS A 60 11.18 -5.30 -4.05
C CYS A 60 10.43 -6.48 -3.42
N LEU A 61 9.74 -6.20 -2.31
CA LEU A 61 8.90 -7.17 -1.60
C LEU A 61 7.64 -6.48 -1.04
N PRO A 62 6.52 -7.22 -0.87
CA PRO A 62 5.36 -6.69 -0.18
C PRO A 62 5.72 -6.21 1.23
N THR A 63 5.44 -4.94 1.51
CA THR A 63 5.70 -4.28 2.79
C THR A 63 4.40 -3.63 3.28
N VAL A 64 4.13 -3.69 4.60
CA VAL A 64 2.99 -3.00 5.19
C VAL A 64 3.08 -1.52 4.88
N HIS A 65 1.98 -0.92 4.42
CA HIS A 65 2.02 0.44 3.85
C HIS A 65 0.94 1.37 4.37
N TYR A 66 -0.31 0.93 4.41
CA TYR A 66 -1.47 1.78 4.70
C TYR A 66 -2.54 1.02 5.48
N ASN A 67 -3.25 1.72 6.36
CA ASN A 67 -4.38 1.18 7.12
C ASN A 67 -5.71 1.55 6.48
N MET A 68 -6.41 0.54 5.96
CA MET A 68 -7.75 0.75 5.40
C MET A 68 -8.80 0.99 6.49
N GLY A 69 -8.66 0.31 7.63
CA GLY A 69 -9.53 0.52 8.78
C GLY A 69 -9.24 1.83 9.49
N GLY A 70 -10.15 2.26 10.35
CA GLY A 70 -10.06 3.55 11.04
C GLY A 70 -11.34 3.88 11.78
N VAL A 71 -11.48 5.14 12.16
CA VAL A 71 -12.69 5.66 12.81
C VAL A 71 -13.83 5.70 11.78
N PRO A 72 -14.95 4.99 11.98
CA PRO A 72 -16.03 4.95 11.01
C PRO A 72 -16.64 6.34 10.83
N THR A 73 -16.83 6.75 9.58
CA THR A 73 -17.38 8.07 9.24
C THR A 73 -18.41 7.96 8.12
N ASN A 74 -19.36 8.89 8.08
CA ASN A 74 -20.17 9.09 6.88
C ASN A 74 -19.40 9.87 5.79
N HIS A 75 -20.00 10.06 4.63
CA HIS A 75 -19.39 10.79 3.51
C HIS A 75 -19.10 12.28 3.78
N LEU A 76 -19.58 12.84 4.89
CA LEU A 76 -19.30 14.20 5.35
C LEU A 76 -18.16 14.26 6.38
N GLY A 77 -17.62 13.11 6.81
CA GLY A 77 -16.54 12.99 7.79
C GLY A 77 -17.02 12.98 9.26
N GLU A 78 -18.33 12.94 9.50
CA GLU A 78 -18.89 12.82 10.85
C GLU A 78 -18.68 11.40 11.37
N VAL A 79 -18.18 11.27 12.60
CA VAL A 79 -17.93 9.97 13.21
C VAL A 79 -19.24 9.25 13.50
N LEU A 80 -19.27 7.96 13.20
CA LEU A 80 -20.40 7.09 13.42
C LEU A 80 -20.19 6.21 14.65
N LYS A 81 -21.26 6.06 15.43
CA LYS A 81 -21.41 5.00 16.42
C LYS A 81 -22.34 3.95 15.81
N THR A 82 -21.78 2.78 15.52
CA THR A 82 -22.56 1.64 15.03
C THR A 82 -23.17 0.87 16.20
N ASN A 83 -24.48 0.71 16.19
CA ASN A 83 -25.21 -0.16 17.10
C ASN A 83 -25.36 -1.54 16.46
N TYR A 84 -25.22 -2.58 17.29
CA TYR A 84 -25.37 -3.97 16.87
C TYR A 84 -26.49 -4.65 17.65
N THR A 85 -27.20 -5.57 16.99
CA THR A 85 -28.16 -6.45 17.66
C THR A 85 -27.43 -7.37 18.66
N SER A 86 -28.19 -8.03 19.53
CA SER A 86 -27.62 -9.04 20.45
C SER A 86 -26.98 -10.24 19.74
N SER A 87 -27.35 -10.50 18.48
CA SER A 87 -26.70 -11.50 17.61
C SER A 87 -25.45 -10.98 16.88
N GLY A 88 -25.09 -9.70 17.06
CA GLY A 88 -23.92 -9.08 16.45
C GLY A 88 -24.12 -8.56 15.03
N GLU A 89 -25.37 -8.49 14.56
CA GLU A 89 -25.69 -7.93 13.25
C GLU A 89 -25.80 -6.41 13.34
N HIS A 90 -25.49 -5.71 12.24
CA HIS A 90 -25.67 -4.25 12.16
C HIS A 90 -27.14 -3.90 12.37
N GLU A 91 -27.39 -2.95 13.27
CA GLU A 91 -28.74 -2.45 13.57
C GLU A 91 -28.94 -1.02 13.05
N SER A 92 -28.03 -0.11 13.40
CA SER A 92 -28.11 1.30 13.00
C SER A 92 -26.76 2.02 13.16
N ASP A 93 -26.59 3.13 12.44
CA ASP A 93 -25.49 4.06 12.63
C ASP A 93 -26.01 5.41 13.11
N GLU A 94 -25.39 5.94 14.17
CA GLU A 94 -25.71 7.24 14.74
C GLU A 94 -24.50 8.17 14.64
N VAL A 95 -24.72 9.42 14.21
CA VAL A 95 -23.67 10.44 14.23
C VAL A 95 -23.31 10.77 15.67
N VAL A 96 -22.01 10.81 15.97
CA VAL A 96 -21.45 11.32 17.23
C VAL A 96 -21.33 12.84 17.13
N PRO A 97 -22.19 13.63 17.81
CA PRO A 97 -22.22 15.08 17.61
C PRO A 97 -20.90 15.75 18.02
N GLY A 98 -20.35 16.56 17.13
CA GLY A 98 -19.11 17.30 17.37
C GLY A 98 -17.82 16.51 17.17
N LEU A 99 -17.89 15.26 16.71
CA LEU A 99 -16.71 14.43 16.43
C LEU A 99 -16.60 14.12 14.93
N PHE A 100 -15.44 14.41 14.36
CA PHE A 100 -15.11 14.21 12.95
C PHE A 100 -13.78 13.48 12.79
N ALA A 101 -13.62 12.74 11.71
CA ALA A 101 -12.35 12.14 11.31
C ALA A 101 -12.14 12.24 9.79
N ALA A 102 -10.88 12.41 9.37
CA ALA A 102 -10.50 12.49 7.96
C ALA A 102 -9.07 11.98 7.74
N GLY A 103 -8.75 11.54 6.52
CA GLY A 103 -7.44 10.98 6.17
C GLY A 103 -7.31 9.50 6.57
N GLU A 104 -6.08 8.99 6.70
CA GLU A 104 -5.81 7.57 7.00
C GLU A 104 -6.37 7.09 8.34
N VAL A 105 -6.61 8.00 9.29
CA VAL A 105 -7.24 7.66 10.57
C VAL A 105 -8.74 7.37 10.42
N ALA A 106 -9.37 7.81 9.33
CA ALA A 106 -10.79 7.63 9.09
C ALA A 106 -11.07 6.39 8.24
N CYS A 107 -12.21 5.76 8.53
CA CYS A 107 -12.84 4.73 7.74
C CYS A 107 -14.16 5.30 7.20
N ALA A 108 -14.07 6.10 6.14
CA ALA A 108 -15.27 6.36 5.33
C ALA A 108 -15.76 5.05 4.67
N SER A 109 -14.83 4.14 4.37
CA SER A 109 -15.11 2.75 4.01
C SER A 109 -13.86 1.90 4.19
N VAL A 110 -14.09 0.62 4.49
CA VAL A 110 -13.26 -0.51 4.04
C VAL A 110 -14.01 -1.34 3.03
#